data_AF-A0A0F8YAL6-F1
#
_entry.id   AF-A0A0F8YAL6-F1
#
_cell.length_a   1.000
_cell.length_b   1.000
_cell.length_c   1.000
_cell.angle_alpha   90.00
_cell.angle_beta   90.00
_cell.angle_gamma   90.00
#
_symmetry.space_group_name_H-M   'P 1'
#
loop_
_entity.id
_entity.type
_entity.pdbx_description
1 polymer ?
#
loop_
_entity_poly.entity_id
_entity_poly.type
_entity_poly.pdbx_seq_one_letter_code
_entity_poly.pdbx_strand_id
1 'polypeptide(L)'
;VNEMTMTNEKHDDDYRKLEFLKSTKKKLHIRIIAGADKGLFRNGFISDISLDKRCLIFNDDVLGERPYLFEEVDISGIGFYRDEKGVDR
;
A
#
# COMPACT_ATOMS: atom_id res chain seq x y z
N VAL A 1 10.09 25.90 15.87
CA VAL A 1 9.72 24.47 15.87
C VAL A 1 8.98 24.21 14.56
N ASN A 2 9.67 24.38 13.43
CA ASN A 2 10.46 23.42 12.64
C ASN A 2 9.57 22.53 11.74
N GLU A 3 9.33 22.97 10.50
CA GLU A 3 8.74 22.15 9.42
C GLU A 3 9.48 20.82 9.20
N MET A 4 10.79 20.81 9.49
CA MET A 4 11.63 19.61 9.42
C MET A 4 11.26 18.55 10.48
N THR A 5 10.81 18.96 11.67
CA THR A 5 10.28 18.01 12.67
C THR A 5 8.92 17.48 12.26
N MET A 6 8.05 18.32 11.71
CA MET A 6 6.71 17.90 11.26
C MET A 6 6.76 16.91 10.09
N THR A 7 7.69 17.09 9.16
CA THR A 7 7.89 16.15 8.04
C THR A 7 8.41 14.81 8.53
N ASN A 8 9.33 14.78 9.49
CA ASN A 8 9.83 13.52 10.07
C ASN A 8 8.74 12.76 10.85
N GLU A 9 7.93 13.45 11.65
CA GLU A 9 6.81 12.83 12.39
C GLU A 9 5.77 12.22 11.44
N LYS A 10 5.36 12.97 10.41
CA LYS A 10 4.46 12.44 9.37
C LYS A 10 5.07 11.24 8.64
N HIS A 11 6.39 11.24 8.43
CA HIS A 11 7.07 10.12 7.80
C HIS A 11 7.04 8.84 8.63
N ASP A 12 7.19 8.96 9.94
CA ASP A 12 7.11 7.84 10.88
C ASP A 12 5.67 7.27 10.96
N ASP A 13 4.66 8.13 11.03
CA ASP A 13 3.25 7.70 11.09
C ASP A 13 2.80 6.95 9.84
N ASP A 14 3.17 7.47 8.66
CA ASP A 14 2.91 6.85 7.37
C ASP A 14 3.55 5.44 7.30
N TYR A 15 4.81 5.32 7.74
CA TYR A 15 5.55 4.06 7.76
C TYR A 15 4.90 3.05 8.73
N ARG A 16 4.55 3.48 9.94
CA ARG A 16 3.87 2.64 10.95
C ARG A 16 2.53 2.12 10.45
N LYS A 17 1.76 2.94 9.74
CA LYS A 17 0.48 2.51 9.14
C LYS A 17 0.70 1.44 8.08
N LEU A 18 1.71 1.60 7.23
CA LEU A 18 2.06 0.59 6.21
C LEU A 18 2.52 -0.72 6.86
N GLU A 19 3.38 -0.66 7.89
CA GLU A 19 3.81 -1.85 8.65
C GLU A 19 2.63 -2.54 9.33
N PHE A 20 1.70 -1.78 9.91
CA PHE A 20 0.46 -2.35 10.46
C PHE A 20 -0.32 -3.10 9.37
N LEU A 21 -0.58 -2.47 8.23
CA LEU A 21 -1.32 -3.08 7.11
C LEU A 21 -0.61 -4.34 6.58
N LYS A 22 0.72 -4.29 6.40
CA LYS A 22 1.56 -5.46 6.06
C LYS A 22 1.40 -6.59 7.09
N SER A 23 1.46 -6.27 8.38
CA SER A 23 1.36 -7.25 9.47
C SER A 23 0.00 -7.97 9.52
N THR A 24 -1.08 -7.34 9.04
CA THR A 24 -2.42 -7.95 9.02
C THR A 24 -2.52 -9.16 8.10
N LYS A 25 -1.66 -9.26 7.07
CA LYS A 25 -1.74 -10.25 5.99
C LYS A 25 -3.11 -10.32 5.31
N LYS A 26 -3.92 -9.26 5.42
CA LYS A 26 -5.22 -9.15 4.76
C LYS A 26 -5.08 -8.58 3.37
N LYS A 27 -6.04 -8.89 2.50
CA LYS A 27 -6.08 -8.30 1.16
C LYS A 27 -6.47 -6.83 1.28
N LEU A 28 -5.78 -5.97 0.56
CA LEU A 28 -5.94 -4.53 0.59
C LEU A 28 -6.40 -4.05 -0.79
N HIS A 29 -7.20 -2.99 -0.78
CA HIS A 29 -7.49 -2.18 -1.95
C HIS A 29 -6.57 -0.96 -1.93
N ILE A 30 -5.72 -0.82 -2.93
CA ILE A 30 -4.58 0.11 -2.92
C ILE A 30 -4.63 0.99 -4.16
N ARG A 31 -4.52 2.30 -3.97
CA ARG A 31 -4.34 3.26 -5.06
C ARG A 31 -2.86 3.47 -5.35
N ILE A 32 -2.48 3.30 -6.61
CA ILE A 32 -1.12 3.52 -7.08
C ILE A 32 -0.93 4.97 -7.53
N ILE A 33 0.10 5.65 -7.03
CA ILE A 33 0.37 7.08 -7.32
C ILE A 33 1.65 7.32 -8.11
N ALA A 34 2.56 6.35 -8.15
CA ALA A 34 3.71 6.37 -9.05
C ALA A 34 4.20 4.97 -9.43
N GLY A 35 4.68 4.87 -10.68
CA GLY A 35 5.17 3.65 -11.33
C GLY A 35 4.30 3.24 -12.52
N ALA A 36 4.31 1.97 -12.90
CA ALA A 36 3.69 1.49 -14.14
C ALA A 36 2.16 1.52 -14.10
N ASP A 37 1.57 1.40 -12.90
CA ASP A 37 0.11 1.33 -12.70
C ASP A 37 -0.46 2.64 -12.13
N LYS A 38 0.26 3.76 -12.29
CA LYS A 38 -0.15 5.06 -11.77
C LYS A 38 -1.59 5.42 -12.15
N GLY A 39 -2.38 5.75 -11.13
CA GLY A 39 -3.78 6.16 -11.26
C GLY A 39 -4.78 5.01 -11.17
N LEU A 40 -4.32 3.76 -11.14
CA LEU A 40 -5.17 2.58 -10.99
C LEU A 40 -5.29 2.16 -9.52
N PHE A 41 -6.41 1.50 -9.23
CA PHE A 41 -6.57 0.75 -8.00
C PHE A 41 -6.21 -0.72 -8.25
N ARG A 42 -5.50 -1.31 -7.30
CA ARG A 42 -5.09 -2.71 -7.32
C ARG A 42 -5.48 -3.38 -6.02
N ASN A 43 -5.80 -4.67 -6.10
CA ASN A 43 -6.06 -5.48 -4.92
C ASN A 43 -4.88 -6.39 -4.65
N GLY A 44 -4.40 -6.42 -3.41
CA GLY A 44 -3.18 -7.14 -3.11
C GLY A 44 -2.73 -7.10 -1.67
N PHE A 45 -1.50 -7.54 -1.43
CA PHE A 45 -0.86 -7.56 -0.12
C PHE A 45 0.42 -6.75 -0.14
N ILE A 46 0.72 -6.02 0.92
CA ILE A 46 2.03 -5.39 1.10
C ILE A 46 3.01 -6.47 1.54
N SER A 47 3.99 -6.79 0.70
CA SER A 47 5.06 -7.74 1.01
C SER A 47 6.23 -7.04 1.69
N ASP A 48 6.59 -5.84 1.24
CA ASP A 48 7.70 -5.08 1.80
C ASP A 48 7.53 -3.58 1.66
N ILE A 49 8.25 -2.82 2.49
CA ILE A 49 8.15 -1.36 2.59
C ILE A 49 9.57 -0.81 2.62
N SER A 50 9.89 0.10 1.69
CA SER A 50 11.16 0.81 1.70
C SER A 50 11.15 2.03 2.62
N LEU A 51 12.34 2.54 2.93
CA LEU A 51 12.52 3.78 3.70
C LEU A 51 11.85 5.00 3.03
N ASP A 52 11.71 4.97 1.70
CA ASP A 52 11.02 6.01 0.91
C ASP A 52 9.50 5.75 0.79
N LYS A 53 8.94 4.85 1.61
CA LYS A 53 7.51 4.49 1.63
C LYS A 53 6.97 3.90 0.32
N ARG A 54 7.85 3.37 -0.53
CA ARG A 54 7.44 2.54 -1.67
C ARG A 54 7.13 1.14 -1.16
N CYS A 55 6.01 0.60 -1.62
CA CYS A 55 5.53 -0.71 -1.21
C CYS A 55 5.76 -1.73 -2.33
N LEU A 56 6.28 -2.90 -1.96
CA LEU A 56 6.21 -4.08 -2.81
C LEU A 56 4.83 -4.70 -2.63
N ILE A 57 3.98 -4.64 -3.66
CA ILE A 57 2.61 -5.17 -3.62
C ILE A 57 2.52 -6.45 -4.43
N PHE A 58 1.94 -7.48 -3.81
CA PHE A 58 1.51 -8.69 -4.49
C PHE A 58 0.07 -8.50 -4.99
N ASN A 59 -0.12 -8.40 -6.31
CA ASN A 59 -1.45 -8.27 -6.91
C ASN A 59 -2.12 -9.64 -7.03
N ASP A 60 -3.36 -9.75 -6.55
CA ASP A 60 -4.14 -10.99 -6.63
C ASP A 60 -4.86 -11.17 -7.99
N ASP A 61 -4.88 -10.12 -8.82
CA ASP A 61 -5.72 -10.07 -10.03
C ASP A 61 -5.03 -10.61 -11.29
N VAL A 62 -3.86 -11.27 -11.20
CA VAL A 62 -3.10 -11.67 -12.40
C VAL A 62 -3.05 -13.18 -12.57
N LEU A 63 -3.87 -13.65 -13.50
CA LEU A 63 -3.80 -14.92 -14.26
C LEU A 63 -2.44 -15.13 -14.97
N GLY A 64 -1.30 -15.05 -14.27
CA GLY A 64 -0.07 -15.62 -14.81
C GLY A 64 1.27 -14.97 -14.45
N GLU A 65 1.48 -13.64 -14.56
CA GLU A 65 2.88 -13.19 -14.78
C GLU A 65 3.35 -11.86 -14.18
N ARG A 66 2.69 -11.26 -13.17
CA ARG A 66 3.29 -10.10 -12.46
C ARG A 66 3.17 -10.18 -10.95
N PRO A 67 4.00 -11.02 -10.31
CA PRO A 67 3.94 -11.25 -8.87
C PRO A 67 4.41 -10.06 -8.00
N TYR A 68 5.10 -9.07 -8.59
CA TYR A 68 5.73 -7.99 -7.82
C TYR A 68 5.64 -6.64 -8.53
N LEU A 69 4.93 -5.70 -7.93
CA LEU A 69 4.98 -4.29 -8.30
C LEU A 69 5.61 -3.50 -7.16
N PHE A 70 6.74 -2.85 -7.42
CA PHE A 70 7.35 -1.92 -6.48
C PHE A 70 6.90 -0.51 -6.83
N GLU A 71 5.80 -0.09 -6.23
CA GLU A 71 5.10 1.13 -6.62
C GLU A 71 4.94 2.07 -5.42
N GLU A 72 4.80 3.36 -5.71
CA GLU A 72 4.43 4.33 -4.69
C GLU A 72 2.91 4.35 -4.53
N VAL A 73 2.46 4.33 -3.28
CA VAL A 73 1.04 4.13 -2.94
C VAL A 73 0.48 5.32 -2.17
N ASP A 74 -0.79 5.62 -2.41
CA ASP A 74 -1.52 6.59 -1.62
C ASP A 74 -1.96 5.95 -0.30
N ILE A 75 -1.20 6.16 0.78
CA ILE A 75 -1.49 5.63 2.12
C ILE A 75 -2.88 6.04 2.63
N SER A 76 -3.39 7.20 2.19
CA SER A 76 -4.73 7.67 2.55
C SER A 76 -5.84 6.92 1.81
N GLY A 77 -5.53 6.41 0.61
CA GLY A 77 -6.41 5.62 -0.24
C GLY A 77 -6.32 4.11 -0.03
N ILE A 78 -5.49 3.62 0.92
CA ILE A 78 -5.43 2.18 1.25
C ILE A 78 -6.58 1.82 2.19
N GLY A 79 -7.36 0.82 1.79
CA GLY A 79 -8.39 0.20 2.61
C GLY A 79 -8.26 -1.32 2.64
N PHE A 80 -8.93 -1.96 3.59
CA PHE A 80 -9.14 -3.41 3.52
C PHE A 80 -10.01 -3.72 2.31
N TYR A 81 -9.61 -4.74 1.56
CA TYR A 81 -10.41 -5.23 0.45
C TYR A 81 -11.71 -5.82 0.99
N ARG A 82 -12.82 -5.34 0.44
CA ARG A 82 -14.15 -5.88 0.70
C ARG A 82 -14.61 -6.57 -0.57
N ASP A 83 -14.98 -7.83 -0.46
CA ASP A 83 -15.62 -8.53 -1.58
C ASP A 83 -17.00 -7.93 -1.87
N GLU A 84 -17.65 -8.37 -2.96
CA GLU A 84 -18.99 -7.89 -3.35
C GLU A 84 -20.06 -8.08 -2.27
N LYS A 85 -19.79 -8.93 -1.26
CA LYS A 85 -20.67 -9.19 -0.11
C LYS A 85 -20.33 -8.33 1.10
N GLY A 86 -19.34 -7.43 0.99
CA GLY A 86 -18.91 -6.55 2.06
C GLY A 86 -18.09 -7.24 3.15
N VAL A 87 -17.57 -8.44 2.89
CA VAL A 87 -16.79 -9.21 3.87
C VAL A 87 -15.30 -8.88 3.73
N ASP A 88 -14.66 -8.48 4.83
CA ASP A 88 -13.20 -8.37 4.91
C ASP A 88 -12.59 -9.78 4.82
N ARG A 89 -11.75 -10.03 3.81
CA ARG A 89 -11.01 -11.30 3.63
C ARG A 89 -9.52 -11.16 3.94
#